data_AF-A0A949GNF6-F1
#
_entry.id   AF-A0A949GNF6-F1
#
_cell.length_a   1.000
_cell.length_b   1.000
_cell.length_c   1.000
_cell.angle_alpha   90.00
_cell.angle_beta   90.00
_cell.angle_gamma   90.00
#
_symmetry.space_group_name_H-M   'P 1'
#
loop_
_entity.id
_entity.type
_entity.pdbx_description
1 polymer ?
#
loop_
_entity_poly.entity_id
_entity_poly.type
_entity_poly.pdbx_seq_one_letter_code
_entity_poly.pdbx_strand_id
1 'polypeptide(L)'
;MTLLLGFAPLVVFFVLERLSVSLALWVAFATAFALSMRTFIETGILKLFDAGSTVIFGLLALFTGFIEPGMDYPWVGLILELGLLGIVVWSLVTRAPFIREYSREQIPREQWTAPLFIATNYRLTWAWAGAFAVMAAADATILFLHRVAPGLAVTTGLLALLLALTFTWQSGVRISRRLGKTPH
;
A
#
# COMPACT_ATOMS: atom_id res chain seq x y z
N MET A 1 6.20 14.06 4.97
CA MET A 1 6.03 13.81 3.52
C MET A 1 6.34 12.36 3.12
N THR A 2 6.80 11.50 4.05
CA THR A 2 7.26 10.12 3.81
C THR A 2 6.17 9.05 3.71
N LEU A 3 4.99 9.26 4.31
CA LEU A 3 3.92 8.25 4.31
C LEU A 3 3.38 7.97 2.90
N LEU A 4 3.15 9.01 2.08
CA LEU A 4 2.64 8.84 0.72
C LEU A 4 3.67 8.22 -0.23
N LEU A 5 4.97 8.44 0.05
CA LEU A 5 6.05 7.83 -0.73
C LEU A 5 6.08 6.31 -0.57
N GLY A 6 5.72 5.77 0.61
CA GLY A 6 5.61 4.32 0.82
C GLY A 6 4.58 3.63 -0.10
N PHE A 7 3.60 4.39 -0.61
CA PHE A 7 2.59 3.88 -1.56
C PHE A 7 2.92 4.18 -3.03
N ALA A 8 4.05 4.85 -3.31
CA ALA A 8 4.43 5.18 -4.69
C ALA A 8 4.55 3.96 -5.62
N PRO A 9 5.11 2.81 -5.20
CA PRO A 9 5.16 1.61 -6.05
C PRO A 9 3.78 1.13 -6.50
N LEU A 10 2.81 1.21 -5.60
CA LEU A 10 1.42 0.83 -5.87
C LEU A 10 0.80 1.78 -6.90
N VAL A 11 0.99 3.10 -6.74
CA VAL A 11 0.51 4.10 -7.70
C VAL A 11 1.15 3.88 -9.08
N VAL A 12 2.45 3.62 -9.12
CA VAL A 12 3.19 3.31 -10.36
C VAL A 12 2.60 2.08 -11.04
N PHE A 13 2.32 1.01 -10.28
CA PHE A 13 1.69 -0.19 -10.81
C PHE A 13 0.33 0.12 -11.45
N PHE A 14 -0.58 0.78 -10.73
CA PHE A 14 -1.91 1.13 -11.23
C PHE A 14 -1.91 2.03 -12.47
N VAL A 15 -0.90 2.89 -12.62
CA VAL A 15 -0.76 3.75 -13.79
C VAL A 15 -0.25 2.97 -14.99
N LEU A 16 0.72 2.08 -14.79
CA LEU A 16 1.42 1.39 -15.88
C LEU A 16 0.76 0.06 -16.29
N GLU A 17 -0.06 -0.56 -15.44
CA GLU A 17 -0.72 -1.85 -15.72
C GLU A 17 -1.52 -1.81 -17.03
N ARG A 18 -2.07 -0.64 -17.38
CA ARG A 18 -2.84 -0.40 -18.60
C ARG A 18 -2.00 -0.45 -19.88
N LEU A 19 -0.70 -0.22 -19.77
CA LEU A 19 0.24 -0.29 -20.89
C LEU A 19 0.83 -1.69 -21.00
N SER A 20 1.31 -2.22 -19.88
CA SER A 20 1.85 -3.56 -19.79
C SER A 20 1.98 -3.97 -18.32
N VAL A 21 1.38 -5.10 -17.95
CA VAL A 21 1.48 -5.67 -16.60
C VAL A 21 2.93 -5.97 -16.24
N SER A 22 3.71 -6.51 -17.18
CA SER A 22 5.13 -6.80 -16.98
C SER A 22 5.93 -5.52 -16.72
N LEU A 23 5.74 -4.48 -17.54
CA LEU A 23 6.36 -3.16 -17.32
C LEU A 23 5.99 -2.61 -15.94
N ALA A 24 4.70 -2.66 -15.59
CA ALA A 24 4.19 -2.16 -14.32
C ALA A 24 4.84 -2.86 -13.13
N LEU A 25 4.94 -4.18 -13.15
CA LEU A 25 5.57 -4.97 -12.10
C LEU A 25 7.05 -4.63 -11.93
N TRP A 26 7.81 -4.57 -13.03
CA TRP A 26 9.24 -4.27 -12.98
C TRP A 26 9.51 -2.84 -12.48
N VAL A 27 8.75 -1.85 -12.96
CA VAL A 27 8.92 -0.45 -12.53
C VAL A 27 8.43 -0.26 -11.10
N ALA A 28 7.34 -0.92 -10.69
CA ALA A 28 6.87 -0.90 -9.30
C ALA A 28 7.88 -1.59 -8.37
N PHE A 29 8.45 -2.73 -8.76
CA PHE A 29 9.52 -3.39 -8.02
C PHE A 29 10.74 -2.49 -7.85
N ALA A 30 11.22 -1.89 -8.93
CA ALA A 30 12.36 -0.96 -8.88
C ALA A 30 12.07 0.24 -7.97
N THR A 31 10.84 0.77 -8.03
CA THR A 31 10.40 1.88 -7.18
C THR A 31 10.36 1.46 -5.70
N ALA A 32 9.77 0.30 -5.39
CA ALA A 32 9.68 -0.23 -4.03
C ALA A 32 11.08 -0.49 -3.45
N PHE A 33 11.93 -1.16 -4.22
CA PHE A 33 13.30 -1.46 -3.84
C PHE A 33 14.10 -0.18 -3.60
N ALA A 34 14.05 0.79 -4.52
CA ALA A 34 14.79 2.05 -4.38
C ALA A 34 14.35 2.85 -3.15
N LEU A 35 13.04 2.96 -2.89
CA LEU A 35 12.51 3.67 -1.73
C LEU A 35 12.80 2.94 -0.42
N SER A 36 12.65 1.62 -0.41
CA SER A 36 12.95 0.78 0.76
C SER A 36 14.44 0.85 1.10
N MET A 37 15.32 0.73 0.10
CA MET A 37 16.77 0.81 0.28
C MET A 37 17.19 2.21 0.73
N ARG A 38 16.65 3.26 0.12
CA ARG A 38 16.90 4.64 0.55
C ARG A 38 16.52 4.87 2.00
N THR A 39 15.31 4.45 2.39
CA THR A 39 14.82 4.60 3.78
C THR A 39 15.70 3.81 4.75
N PHE A 40 16.12 2.60 4.36
CA PHE A 40 17.01 1.77 5.16
C PHE A 40 18.39 2.43 5.34
N ILE A 41 18.97 3.01 4.30
CA ILE A 41 20.25 3.73 4.37
C ILE A 41 20.12 4.98 5.27
N GLU A 42 19.02 5.72 5.14
CA GLU A 42 18.80 6.97 5.91
C GLU A 42 18.50 6.72 7.39
N THR A 43 17.78 5.65 7.74
CA THR A 43 17.22 5.44 9.09
C THR A 43 17.71 4.18 9.79
N GLY A 44 18.30 3.22 9.07
CA GLY A 44 18.64 1.89 9.56
C GLY A 44 17.43 0.98 9.82
N ILE A 45 16.21 1.43 9.52
CA ILE A 45 14.97 0.71 9.80
C ILE A 45 14.31 0.33 8.48
N LEU A 46 14.02 -0.96 8.33
CA LEU A 46 13.26 -1.48 7.21
C LEU A 46 11.78 -1.56 7.62
N LYS A 47 10.94 -0.73 7.02
CA LYS A 47 9.50 -0.70 7.32
C LYS A 47 8.82 -1.96 6.78
N LEU A 48 7.85 -2.48 7.55
CA LEU A 48 7.17 -3.73 7.20
C LEU A 48 6.52 -3.67 5.80
N PHE A 49 5.84 -2.56 5.50
CA PHE A 49 5.14 -2.40 4.23
C PHE A 49 6.10 -2.18 3.05
N ASP A 50 7.18 -1.43 3.23
CA ASP A 50 8.19 -1.20 2.18
C ASP A 50 8.91 -2.52 1.80
N ALA A 51 9.30 -3.31 2.81
CA ALA A 51 9.89 -4.63 2.58
C ALA A 51 8.91 -5.59 1.92
N GLY A 52 7.69 -5.69 2.46
CA GLY A 52 6.69 -6.63 1.98
C GLY A 52 6.24 -6.32 0.55
N SER A 53 6.00 -5.04 0.23
CA SER A 53 5.68 -4.63 -1.14
C SER A 53 6.84 -4.89 -2.12
N THR A 54 8.09 -4.61 -1.72
CA THR A 54 9.26 -4.94 -2.53
C THR A 54 9.34 -6.44 -2.84
N VAL A 55 9.10 -7.29 -1.85
CA VAL A 55 9.10 -8.74 -2.02
C VAL A 55 7.96 -9.18 -2.95
N ILE A 56 6.73 -8.70 -2.74
CA ILE A 56 5.58 -9.11 -3.57
C ILE A 56 5.78 -8.67 -5.02
N PHE A 57 6.14 -7.40 -5.26
CA PHE A 57 6.40 -6.92 -6.61
C PHE A 57 7.57 -7.66 -7.26
N GLY A 58 8.64 -7.94 -6.52
CA GLY A 58 9.78 -8.68 -7.03
C GLY A 58 9.43 -10.12 -7.42
N LEU A 59 8.70 -10.83 -6.55
CA LEU A 59 8.25 -12.19 -6.82
C LEU A 59 7.31 -12.24 -8.03
N LEU A 60 6.34 -11.32 -8.12
CA LEU A 60 5.44 -11.24 -9.27
C LEU A 60 6.20 -10.87 -10.56
N ALA A 61 7.10 -9.89 -10.52
CA ALA A 61 7.91 -9.50 -11.68
C ALA A 61 8.77 -10.66 -12.20
N LEU A 62 9.42 -11.39 -11.30
CA LEU A 62 10.21 -12.57 -11.64
C LEU A 62 9.33 -13.71 -12.18
N PHE A 63 8.21 -14.00 -11.52
CA PHE A 63 7.31 -15.09 -11.91
C PHE A 63 6.71 -14.84 -13.29
N THR A 64 6.14 -13.65 -13.52
CA THR A 64 5.56 -13.27 -14.82
C THR A 64 6.63 -13.01 -15.90
N GLY A 65 7.86 -12.68 -15.53
CA GLY A 65 8.95 -12.44 -16.47
C GLY A 65 9.61 -13.71 -16.99
N PHE A 66 9.71 -14.75 -16.16
CA PHE A 66 10.51 -15.94 -16.45
C PHE A 66 9.75 -17.27 -16.41
N ILE A 67 8.66 -17.37 -15.64
CA ILE A 67 7.94 -18.63 -15.42
C ILE A 67 6.65 -18.67 -16.24
N GLU A 68 5.79 -17.66 -16.11
CA GLU A 68 4.52 -17.55 -16.84
C GLU A 68 4.42 -16.21 -17.59
N PRO A 69 5.19 -16.04 -18.71
CA PRO A 69 5.09 -14.85 -19.54
C PRO A 69 3.71 -14.76 -20.18
N GLY A 70 2.92 -13.77 -19.75
CA GLY A 70 1.56 -13.55 -20.25
C GLY A 70 0.45 -13.83 -19.24
N MET A 71 0.78 -14.06 -17.97
CA MET A 71 -0.23 -14.13 -16.90
C MET A 71 -1.19 -12.93 -16.96
N ASP A 72 -2.49 -13.23 -17.03
CA ASP A 72 -3.53 -12.21 -17.16
C ASP A 72 -3.56 -11.26 -15.97
N TYR A 73 -3.88 -9.99 -16.25
CA TYR A 73 -3.97 -8.94 -15.24
C TYR A 73 -4.80 -9.32 -14.00
N PRO A 74 -6.03 -9.89 -14.11
CA PRO A 74 -6.82 -10.16 -12.92
C PRO A 74 -6.16 -11.15 -11.96
N TRP A 75 -5.32 -12.07 -12.45
CA TRP A 75 -4.53 -12.96 -11.59
C TRP A 75 -3.42 -12.20 -10.88
N VAL A 76 -2.67 -11.36 -11.62
CA VAL A 76 -1.59 -10.54 -11.05
C VAL A 76 -2.15 -9.56 -10.01
N GLY A 77 -3.22 -8.86 -10.34
CA GLY A 77 -3.94 -7.95 -9.45
C GLY A 77 -4.40 -8.68 -8.20
N LEU A 78 -5.13 -9.79 -8.34
CA LEU A 78 -5.61 -10.55 -7.19
C LEU A 78 -4.47 -11.00 -6.25
N ILE A 79 -3.37 -11.53 -6.79
CA ILE A 79 -2.23 -11.99 -5.97
C ILE A 79 -1.56 -10.80 -5.28
N LEU A 80 -1.34 -9.69 -5.99
CA LEU A 80 -0.75 -8.47 -5.44
C LEU A 80 -1.61 -7.93 -4.28
N GLU A 81 -2.90 -7.74 -4.53
CA GLU A 81 -3.85 -7.16 -3.59
C GLU A 81 -4.02 -8.05 -2.35
N LEU A 82 -4.10 -9.37 -2.52
CA LEU A 82 -4.14 -10.31 -1.39
C LEU A 82 -2.83 -10.34 -0.61
N GLY A 83 -1.69 -10.25 -1.28
CA GLY A 83 -0.38 -10.17 -0.63
C GLY A 83 -0.25 -8.92 0.24
N LEU A 84 -0.62 -7.76 -0.31
CA LEU A 84 -0.60 -6.48 0.41
C LEU A 84 -1.63 -6.48 1.56
N LEU A 85 -2.84 -6.99 1.31
CA LEU A 85 -3.84 -7.20 2.36
C LEU A 85 -3.29 -8.08 3.48
N GLY A 86 -2.60 -9.17 3.16
CA GLY A 86 -1.96 -10.06 4.11
C GLY A 86 -0.97 -9.33 5.02
N ILE A 87 -0.12 -8.47 4.45
CA ILE A 87 0.82 -7.63 5.23
C ILE A 87 0.07 -6.67 6.15
N VAL A 88 -0.95 -6.00 5.65
CA VAL A 88 -1.74 -5.04 6.44
C VAL A 88 -2.47 -5.73 7.58
N VAL A 89 -3.13 -6.86 7.31
CA VAL A 89 -3.82 -7.67 8.32
C VAL A 89 -2.82 -8.22 9.34
N TRP A 90 -1.66 -8.69 8.90
CA TRP A 90 -0.59 -9.13 9.80
C TRP A 90 -0.16 -8.01 10.76
N SER A 91 -0.03 -6.78 10.27
CA SER A 91 0.30 -5.61 11.10
C SER A 91 -0.79 -5.33 12.16
N LEU A 92 -2.07 -5.58 11.85
CA LEU A 92 -3.19 -5.43 12.79
C LEU A 92 -3.20 -6.55 13.84
N VAL A 93 -2.98 -7.80 13.42
CA VAL A 93 -2.95 -8.98 14.30
C VAL A 93 -1.80 -8.88 15.30
N THR A 94 -0.63 -8.42 14.85
CA THR A 94 0.54 -8.17 15.71
C THR A 94 0.41 -6.89 16.55
N ARG A 95 -0.73 -6.19 16.48
CA ARG A 95 -1.04 -4.94 17.20
C ARG A 95 -0.03 -3.81 16.90
N ALA A 96 0.62 -3.88 15.75
CA ALA A 96 1.64 -2.95 15.28
C ALA A 96 1.23 -2.40 13.90
N PRO A 97 0.23 -1.50 13.82
CA PRO A 97 -0.28 -1.00 12.55
C PRO A 97 0.87 -0.39 11.72
N PHE A 98 1.03 -0.84 10.47
CA PHE A 98 2.20 -0.48 9.65
C PHE A 98 2.37 1.04 9.47
N ILE A 99 1.27 1.79 9.48
CA ILE A 99 1.24 3.26 9.33
C ILE A 99 1.92 3.97 10.51
N ARG A 100 2.04 3.30 11.65
CA ARG A 100 2.73 3.82 12.84
C ARG A 100 4.18 4.16 12.52
N GLU A 101 4.86 3.36 11.72
CA GLU A 101 6.28 3.57 11.37
C GLU A 101 6.48 4.87 10.61
N TYR A 102 5.58 5.19 9.68
CA TYR A 102 5.61 6.43 8.91
C TYR A 102 5.09 7.64 9.71
N SER A 103 4.12 7.44 10.60
CA SER A 103 3.57 8.54 11.41
C SER A 103 4.54 9.01 12.48
N ARG A 104 5.41 8.11 12.98
CA ARG A 104 6.47 8.44 13.95
C ARG A 104 7.49 9.43 13.42
N GLU A 105 7.71 9.48 12.11
CA GLU A 105 8.62 10.44 11.47
C GLU A 105 8.07 11.87 11.46
N GLN A 106 6.76 12.03 11.68
CA GLN A 106 6.06 13.33 11.55
C GLN A 106 5.53 13.86 12.89
N ILE A 107 5.50 13.01 13.91
CA ILE A 107 4.90 13.30 15.21
C ILE A 107 5.99 13.23 16.30
N PRO A 108 6.06 14.21 17.22
CA PRO A 108 7.02 14.18 18.34
C PRO A 108 6.92 12.89 19.16
N ARG A 109 8.06 12.43 19.69
CA ARG A 109 8.18 11.14 20.39
C ARG A 109 7.27 11.06 21.62
N GLU A 110 7.06 12.18 22.29
CA GLU A 110 6.21 12.33 23.48
C GLU A 110 4.75 11.97 23.18
N GLN A 111 4.34 12.06 21.91
CA GLN A 111 2.96 11.87 21.47
C GLN A 111 2.70 10.51 20.83
N TRP A 112 3.73 9.65 20.73
CA TRP A 112 3.61 8.32 20.15
C TRP A 112 2.71 7.37 20.97
N THR A 113 2.46 7.68 22.24
CA THR A 113 1.57 6.95 23.14
C THR A 113 0.21 7.60 23.29
N ALA A 114 -0.02 8.77 22.68
CA ALA A 114 -1.30 9.46 22.76
C ALA A 114 -2.43 8.58 22.20
N PRO A 115 -3.58 8.44 22.89
CA PRO A 115 -4.71 7.63 22.41
C PRO A 115 -5.17 8.05 21.01
N LEU A 116 -5.13 9.35 20.71
CA LEU A 116 -5.44 9.87 19.38
C LEU A 116 -4.47 9.37 18.30
N PHE A 117 -3.17 9.31 18.62
CA PHE A 117 -2.15 8.79 17.70
C PHE A 117 -2.37 7.32 17.41
N ILE A 118 -2.55 6.51 18.46
CA ILE A 118 -2.81 5.08 18.33
C ILE A 118 -4.09 4.85 17.51
N ALA A 119 -5.20 5.48 17.89
CA ALA A 119 -6.49 5.30 17.21
C ALA A 119 -6.44 5.72 15.73
N THR A 120 -5.72 6.80 15.39
CA THR A 120 -5.59 7.27 14.01
C THR A 120 -4.82 6.27 13.15
N ASN A 121 -3.70 5.74 13.66
CA ASN A 121 -2.92 4.73 12.94
C ASN A 121 -3.75 3.46 12.68
N TYR A 122 -4.50 2.98 13.68
CA TYR A 122 -5.41 1.84 13.50
C TYR A 122 -6.50 2.12 12.46
N ARG A 123 -7.16 3.28 12.50
CA ARG A 123 -8.19 3.65 11.51
C ARG A 123 -7.64 3.70 10.10
N LEU A 124 -6.45 4.26 9.94
CA LEU A 124 -5.78 4.33 8.64
C LEU A 124 -5.41 2.92 8.15
N THR A 125 -4.87 2.07 9.02
CA THR A 125 -4.51 0.70 8.65
C THR A 125 -5.74 -0.13 8.28
N TRP A 126 -6.87 0.03 8.99
CA TRP A 126 -8.15 -0.59 8.61
C TRP A 126 -8.70 -0.06 7.28
N ALA A 127 -8.54 1.24 6.99
CA ALA A 127 -8.96 1.80 5.71
C ALA A 127 -8.17 1.18 4.55
N TRP A 128 -6.86 0.99 4.72
CA TRP A 128 -6.03 0.29 3.73
C TRP A 128 -6.36 -1.19 3.60
N ALA A 129 -6.64 -1.88 4.71
CA ALA A 129 -7.13 -3.26 4.66
C ALA A 129 -8.45 -3.36 3.87
N GLY A 130 -9.38 -2.43 4.10
CA GLY A 130 -10.63 -2.35 3.34
C GLY A 130 -10.40 -2.07 1.85
N ALA A 131 -9.49 -1.15 1.51
CA ALA A 131 -9.15 -0.84 0.12
C ALA A 131 -8.61 -2.07 -0.62
N PHE A 132 -7.58 -2.73 -0.07
CA PHE A 132 -7.01 -3.94 -0.67
C PHE A 132 -8.01 -5.09 -0.75
N ALA A 133 -8.90 -5.24 0.24
CA ALA A 133 -9.96 -6.23 0.19
C ALA A 133 -10.97 -5.96 -0.94
N VAL A 134 -11.34 -4.69 -1.16
CA VAL A 134 -12.23 -4.30 -2.27
C VAL A 134 -11.56 -4.51 -3.62
N MET A 135 -10.28 -4.20 -3.73
CA MET A 135 -9.48 -4.37 -4.95
C MET A 135 -9.34 -5.85 -5.29
N ALA A 136 -8.93 -6.68 -4.33
CA ALA A 136 -8.89 -8.13 -4.48
C ALA A 136 -10.26 -8.72 -4.84
N ALA A 137 -11.35 -8.25 -4.22
CA ALA A 137 -12.70 -8.71 -4.55
C ALA A 137 -13.08 -8.36 -5.99
N ALA A 138 -12.72 -7.16 -6.48
CA ALA A 138 -12.98 -6.75 -7.86
C ALA A 138 -12.26 -7.68 -8.85
N ASP A 139 -10.99 -7.98 -8.64
CA ASP A 139 -10.23 -8.91 -9.49
C ASP A 139 -10.77 -10.34 -9.43
N ALA A 140 -11.11 -10.82 -8.23
CA ALA A 140 -11.74 -12.12 -8.05
C ALA A 140 -13.09 -12.22 -8.79
N THR A 141 -13.88 -11.16 -8.82
CA THR A 141 -15.15 -11.18 -9.57
C THR A 141 -14.95 -11.28 -11.08
N ILE A 142 -13.87 -10.71 -11.64
CA ILE A 142 -13.53 -10.91 -13.04
C ILE A 142 -13.16 -12.38 -13.27
N LEU A 143 -12.26 -12.93 -12.45
CA LEU A 143 -11.71 -14.28 -12.62
C LEU A 143 -12.74 -15.39 -12.47
N PHE A 144 -13.60 -15.31 -11.44
CA PHE A 144 -14.46 -16.43 -11.08
C PHE A 144 -15.90 -16.27 -11.57
N LEU A 145 -16.41 -15.05 -11.59
CA LEU A 145 -17.81 -14.80 -11.93
C LEU A 145 -17.99 -14.46 -13.41
N HIS A 146 -16.97 -13.90 -14.09
CA HIS A 146 -17.05 -13.43 -15.49
C HIS A 146 -18.23 -12.47 -15.77
N ARG A 147 -18.84 -11.88 -14.72
CA ARG A 147 -20.05 -11.03 -14.84
C ARG A 147 -19.76 -9.54 -14.83
N VAL A 148 -18.51 -9.15 -14.59
CA VAL A 148 -18.12 -7.76 -14.39
C VAL A 148 -17.31 -7.30 -15.59
N ALA A 149 -17.73 -6.17 -16.19
CA ALA A 149 -16.96 -5.56 -17.26
C ALA A 149 -15.56 -5.20 -16.73
N PRO A 150 -14.47 -5.53 -17.44
CA PRO A 150 -13.10 -5.26 -16.99
C PRO A 150 -12.87 -3.79 -16.59
N GLY A 151 -13.54 -2.85 -17.27
CA GLY A 151 -13.48 -1.43 -16.93
C GLY A 151 -14.00 -1.10 -15.52
N LEU A 152 -15.00 -1.81 -15.01
CA LEU A 152 -15.56 -1.57 -13.68
C LEU A 152 -14.60 -1.96 -12.56
N ALA A 153 -13.88 -3.08 -12.70
CA ALA A 153 -12.90 -3.48 -11.68
C ALA A 153 -11.75 -2.48 -11.60
N VAL A 154 -11.22 -2.04 -12.76
CA VAL A 154 -10.17 -1.02 -12.80
C VAL A 154 -10.65 0.30 -12.19
N THR A 155 -11.87 0.75 -12.51
CA THR A 155 -12.41 1.96 -11.86
C THR A 155 -12.59 1.78 -10.37
N THR A 156 -13.00 0.59 -9.92
CA THR A 156 -13.18 0.28 -8.50
C THR A 156 -11.84 0.31 -7.78
N GLY A 157 -10.80 -0.28 -8.37
CA GLY A 157 -9.46 -0.28 -7.79
C GLY A 157 -8.85 1.11 -7.71
N LEU A 158 -8.95 1.90 -8.78
CA LEU A 158 -8.49 3.30 -8.78
C LEU A 158 -9.25 4.15 -7.75
N LEU A 159 -10.57 3.98 -7.65
CA LEU A 159 -11.37 4.70 -6.66
C LEU A 159 -10.99 4.29 -5.23
N ALA A 160 -10.83 2.99 -4.96
CA ALA A 160 -10.40 2.50 -3.66
C ALA A 160 -9.03 3.06 -3.27
N LEU A 161 -8.07 3.07 -4.20
CA LEU A 161 -6.74 3.63 -4.00
C LEU A 161 -6.80 5.14 -3.72
N LEU A 162 -7.52 5.91 -4.53
CA LEU A 162 -7.66 7.36 -4.36
C LEU A 162 -8.35 7.71 -3.04
N LEU A 163 -9.39 6.95 -2.66
CA LEU A 163 -10.07 7.13 -1.37
C LEU A 163 -9.13 6.82 -0.20
N ALA A 164 -8.34 5.75 -0.26
CA ALA A 164 -7.37 5.43 0.78
C ALA A 164 -6.27 6.50 0.90
N LEU A 165 -5.74 6.99 -0.23
CA LEU A 165 -4.73 8.04 -0.26
C LEU A 165 -5.26 9.37 0.27
N THR A 166 -6.45 9.79 -0.17
CA THR A 166 -7.08 11.03 0.28
C THR A 166 -7.44 10.97 1.77
N PHE A 167 -7.99 9.84 2.24
CA PHE A 167 -8.27 9.61 3.65
C PHE A 167 -6.99 9.66 4.50
N THR A 168 -5.90 9.08 4.00
CA THR A 168 -4.58 9.10 4.62
C THR A 168 -4.05 10.52 4.75
N TRP A 169 -4.09 11.30 3.66
CA TRP A 169 -3.68 12.69 3.67
C TRP A 169 -4.52 13.53 4.65
N GLN A 170 -5.85 13.47 4.56
CA GLN A 170 -6.74 14.25 5.43
C GLN A 170 -6.55 13.91 6.91
N SER A 171 -6.31 12.64 7.23
CA SER A 171 -6.05 12.21 8.61
C SER A 171 -4.68 12.66 9.10
N GLY A 172 -3.65 12.59 8.24
CA GLY A 172 -2.31 13.12 8.51
C GLY A 172 -2.31 14.62 8.83
N VAL A 173 -3.07 15.42 8.07
CA VAL A 173 -3.23 16.86 8.34
C VAL A 173 -4.00 17.12 9.64
N ARG A 174 -5.02 16.32 9.93
CA ARG A 174 -5.82 16.46 11.16
C ARG A 174 -4.99 16.13 12.41
N ILE A 175 -4.20 15.06 12.37
CA ILE A 175 -3.39 14.65 13.52
C ILE A 175 -2.23 15.62 13.74
N SER A 176 -1.53 16.06 12.69
CA SER A 176 -0.44 17.04 12.83
C SER A 176 -0.93 18.39 13.37
N ARG A 177 -2.16 18.82 13.08
CA ARG A 177 -2.74 20.03 13.70
C ARG A 177 -3.06 19.89 15.19
N ARG A 178 -3.50 18.70 15.62
CA ARG A 178 -3.91 18.42 17.01
C ARG A 178 -2.74 18.05 17.91
N LEU A 179 -1.75 17.36 17.34
CA LEU A 179 -0.60 16.81 18.04
C LEU A 179 0.68 17.61 17.73
N GLY A 180 0.85 18.12 16.51
CA GLY A 180 2.03 18.92 16.13
C GLY A 180 2.05 20.36 16.65
N LYS A 181 1.08 20.80 17.47
CA LYS A 181 1.15 22.08 18.19
C LYS A 181 1.46 21.84 19.67
N THR A 182 2.73 21.95 20.03
CA THR A 182 3.13 22.49 21.34
C THR A 182 3.99 23.72 21.08
N PRO A 183 3.44 24.94 21.14
CA PRO A 183 4.25 26.14 21.34
C PRO A 183 4.62 26.19 22.82
N HIS A 184 5.86 25.85 23.15
CA HIS A 184 6.52 26.33 24.36
C HIS A 184 7.98 26.60 24.02
#